data_AF-A0A353TWQ1-F1
#
_entry.id   AF-A0A353TWQ1-F1
#
_cell.length_a   1.000
_cell.length_b   1.000
_cell.length_c   1.000
_cell.angle_alpha   90.00
_cell.angle_beta   90.00
_cell.angle_gamma   90.00
#
_symmetry.space_group_name_H-M   'P 1'
#
loop_
_entity.id
_entity.type
_entity.pdbx_description
1 polymer ?
#
loop_
_entity_poly.entity_id
_entity_poly.type
_entity_poly.pdbx_seq_one_letter_code
_entity_poly.pdbx_strand_id
1 'polypeptide(L)' 'GLNRQIRRMCAYLGYEVKTLKRVRVMNIHLDMPPGKWRNLSEQELAELMRLTAGS' A
#
# COMPACT_ATOMS: atom_id res chain seq x y z
N GLY A 1 -6.65 -4.72 5.58
CA GLY A 1 -6.71 -5.52 4.33
C GLY A 1 -6.78 -6.99 4.68
N LEU A 2 -7.58 -7.78 3.96
CA LEU A 2 -7.73 -9.21 4.25
C LEU A 2 -6.45 -9.99 3.88
N ASN A 3 -6.10 -11.00 4.68
CA ASN A 3 -4.91 -11.83 4.44
C ASN A 3 -4.97 -12.43 3.02
N ARG A 4 -3.90 -12.25 2.22
CA ARG A 4 -3.76 -12.76 0.84
C ARG A 4 -4.94 -12.41 -0.10
N GLN A 5 -5.66 -11.31 0.13
CA GLN A 5 -6.88 -10.96 -0.64
C GLN A 5 -6.67 -10.98 -2.16
N ILE A 6 -5.70 -10.23 -2.68
CA ILE A 6 -5.42 -10.16 -4.12
C ILE A 6 -5.07 -11.53 -4.69
N ARG A 7 -4.28 -12.32 -3.95
CA ARG A 7 -3.93 -13.69 -4.38
C ARG A 7 -5.16 -14.60 -4.45
N ARG A 8 -6.08 -14.50 -3.49
CA ARG A 8 -7.35 -15.23 -3.50
C ARG A 8 -8.25 -14.80 -4.67
N MET A 9 -8.30 -13.51 -4.96
CA MET A 9 -9.06 -12.98 -6.11
C MET A 9 -8.52 -13.50 -7.46
N CYS A 10 -7.19 -13.48 -7.66
CA CYS A 10 -6.59 -14.02 -8.88
C CYS A 10 -6.78 -15.54 -8.98
N ALA A 11 -6.61 -16.26 -7.88
CA ALA A 11 -6.79 -17.72 -7.85
C ALA A 11 -8.22 -18.14 -8.20
N TYR A 12 -9.22 -17.37 -7.79
CA TYR A 12 -10.63 -17.60 -8.17
C TYR A 12 -10.84 -17.62 -9.69
N LEU A 13 -10.06 -16.83 -10.42
CA LEU A 13 -10.10 -16.76 -11.89
C LEU A 13 -9.09 -17.71 -12.57
N GLY A 14 -8.45 -18.60 -11.82
CA GLY A 14 -7.44 -19.54 -12.34
C GLY A 14 -6.05 -18.93 -12.59
N TYR A 15 -5.79 -17.71 -12.09
CA TYR A 15 -4.49 -17.06 -12.24
C TYR A 15 -3.61 -17.20 -10.99
N GLU A 16 -2.33 -17.48 -11.21
CA GLU A 16 -1.31 -17.45 -10.17
C GLU A 16 -0.55 -16.11 -10.15
N VAL A 17 -0.50 -15.47 -8.98
CA VAL A 17 0.23 -14.22 -8.79
C VAL A 17 1.73 -14.50 -8.61
N LYS A 18 2.52 -14.30 -9.68
CA LYS A 18 3.99 -14.45 -9.65
C LYS A 18 4.68 -13.37 -8.80
N THR A 19 4.28 -12.10 -8.98
CA THR A 19 4.83 -10.97 -8.22
C THR A 19 3.70 -10.06 -7.75
N LEU A 20 3.81 -9.55 -6.52
CA LEU A 20 2.88 -8.59 -5.96
C LEU A 20 3.67 -7.53 -5.21
N LYS A 21 3.62 -6.28 -5.71
CA LYS A 21 4.32 -5.15 -5.12
C LYS A 21 3.31 -4.05 -4.82
N ARG A 22 3.27 -3.61 -3.56
CA ARG A 22 2.47 -2.45 -3.16
C ARG A 22 3.26 -1.18 -3.49
N VAL A 23 2.75 -0.38 -4.41
CA VAL A 23 3.41 0.85 -4.89
C VAL A 23 2.97 2.11 -4.15
N ARG A 24 1.86 2.05 -3.41
CA ARG A 24 1.24 3.21 -2.76
C ARG A 24 0.37 2.79 -1.58
N VAL A 25 0.28 3.65 -0.57
CA VAL A 25 -0.71 3.59 0.50
C VAL A 25 -1.30 4.98 0.68
N MET A 26 -2.59 5.15 0.37
CA MET A 26 -3.27 6.45 0.41
C MET A 26 -2.51 7.56 -0.34
N ASN A 27 -1.96 8.57 0.32
CA ASN A 27 -1.20 9.66 -0.28
C ASN A 27 0.31 9.36 -0.39
N ILE A 28 0.80 8.27 0.20
CA ILE A 28 2.23 7.94 0.30
C ILE A 28 2.62 6.96 -0.83
N HIS A 29 3.64 7.31 -1.60
CA HIS A 29 4.18 6.52 -2.70
C HIS A 29 5.45 5.76 -2.30
N LEU A 30 5.72 4.65 -3.01
CA LEU A 30 6.95 3.88 -2.83
C LEU A 30 8.08 4.53 -3.65
N ASP A 31 8.71 5.54 -3.06
CA ASP A 31 9.77 6.33 -3.72
C ASP A 31 11.18 5.89 -3.33
N MET A 32 11.32 4.69 -2.76
CA MET A 32 12.56 4.25 -2.16
C MET A 32 12.96 2.81 -2.50
N PRO A 33 14.27 2.52 -2.52
CA PRO A 33 14.75 1.19 -2.85
C PRO A 33 14.35 0.16 -1.78
N PRO A 34 14.30 -1.13 -2.16
CA PRO A 34 13.98 -2.22 -1.25
C PRO A 34 14.87 -2.23 0.00
N GLY A 35 14.27 -2.45 1.17
CA GLY A 35 15.00 -2.55 2.44
C GLY A 35 15.37 -1.21 3.09
N LYS A 36 15.06 -0.08 2.47
CA LYS A 36 15.20 1.25 3.08
C LYS A 36 13.87 1.73 3.65
N TRP A 37 13.93 2.61 4.64
CA TRP A 37 12.77 3.31 5.22
C TRP A 37 13.10 4.80 5.40
N ARG A 38 12.07 5.64 5.32
CA ARG A 38 12.17 7.10 5.46
C ARG A 38 11.06 7.59 6.37
N ASN A 39 11.28 8.72 7.01
CA ASN A 39 10.20 9.43 7.69
C ASN A 39 9.29 10.08 6.65
N LEU A 40 8.00 10.20 7.02
CA LEU A 40 7.03 10.95 6.23
C LEU A 40 7.33 12.44 6.36
N SER A 41 7.09 13.19 5.29
CA SER A 41 7.14 14.65 5.36
C SER A 41 5.96 15.18 6.17
N GLU A 42 6.07 16.41 6.68
CA GLU A 42 4.97 17.08 7.39
C GLU A 42 3.70 17.18 6.53
N GLN A 43 3.87 17.38 5.22
CA GLN A 43 2.76 17.44 4.27
C GLN A 43 2.07 16.08 4.11
N GLU A 44 2.85 15.00 3.99
CA GLU A 44 2.31 13.64 3.90
C GLU A 44 1.57 13.25 5.17
N LEU A 45 2.10 13.63 6.34
CA LEU A 45 1.50 13.37 7.63
C LEU A 45 0.20 14.16 7.84
N ALA A 46 0.20 15.46 7.50
CA ALA A 46 -0.99 16.31 7.61
C ALA A 46 -2.12 15.79 6.72
N GLU A 47 -1.81 15.38 5.50
CA GLU A 47 -2.78 14.79 4.58
C GLU A 47 -3.29 13.43 5.09
N LEU A 48 -2.40 12.60 5.62
CA LEU A 48 -2.78 11.33 6.22
C LEU A 48 -3.76 11.53 7.39
N MET A 49 -3.45 12.47 8.29
CA MET A 49 -4.32 12.83 9.42
C MET A 49 -5.68 13.34 8.95
N ARG A 50 -5.71 14.19 7.91
CA ARG A 50 -6.95 14.69 7.30
C ARG A 50 -7.81 13.55 6.75
N LEU A 51 -7.20 12.57 6.08
CA LEU A 51 -7.91 11.43 5.50
C LEU A 51 -8.45 10.46 6.56
N THR A 52 -7.83 10.36 7.73
CA THR A 52 -8.27 9.46 8.81
C THR A 52 -9.18 10.11 9.86
N ALA A 53 -9.30 11.45 9.87
CA ALA A 53 -10.04 12.18 10.90
C ALA A 53 -11.55 11.85 10.96
N GLY A 54 -12.12 11.23 9.92
CA GLY A 54 -13.54 10.84 9.86
C GLY A 54 -13.81 9.34 10.01
N SER A 55 -12.86 8.56 10.53
CA SER A 55 -12.98 7.10 10.70
C SER A 55 -13.44 6.68 12.09
#